data_AF-A0A7X4H5F2-F1
#
_entry.id   AF-A0A7X4H5F2-F1
#
_cell.length_a   1.000
_cell.length_b   1.000
_cell.length_c   1.000
_cell.angle_alpha   90.00
_cell.angle_beta   90.00
_cell.angle_gamma   90.00
#
_symmetry.space_group_name_H-M   'P 1'
#
loop_
_entity.id
_entity.type
_entity.pdbx_description
1 polymer ?
#
loop_
_entity_poly.entity_id
_entity_poly.type
_entity_poly.pdbx_seq_one_letter_code
_entity_poly.pdbx_strand_id
1 'polypeptide(L)'
;MKLLNYLLITAPLACSLCFAAPTTAQGNADDINRVLNVRDAAEYTYPTKFGDLKFVRADGTPGEPAENITLNGEPLLSTKGQIDKQGGLLFLMSESQTTSSREKLPRRAGQAGKTETIRMIVLIGQGTCTKKLAVLDFTGAKPFISEQFGNDQQERTCLTFKKAKWGKKESEITLSSGATYIYEAKGKISGPFAFE
;
A
#
# COMPACT_ATOMS: atom_id res chain seq x y z
N MET A 1 0.75 77.97 -26.27
CA MET A 1 -0.42 78.89 -26.28
C MET A 1 -1.44 78.36 -27.29
N LYS A 2 -2.74 78.41 -26.93
CA LYS A 2 -3.97 78.14 -27.72
C LYS A 2 -4.34 76.65 -27.88
N LEU A 3 -5.31 76.14 -27.10
CA LEU A 3 -6.79 76.24 -27.22
C LEU A 3 -7.32 75.25 -28.28
N LEU A 4 -7.82 74.08 -27.84
CA LEU A 4 -9.24 73.72 -27.67
C LEU A 4 -9.99 73.54 -29.01
N ASN A 5 -10.49 72.33 -29.26
CA ASN A 5 -11.89 72.13 -29.62
C ASN A 5 -12.35 70.68 -29.42
N TYR A 6 -13.51 70.58 -28.78
CA TYR A 6 -14.30 69.39 -28.48
C TYR A 6 -14.86 68.73 -29.75
N LEU A 7 -14.98 67.41 -29.76
CA LEU A 7 -16.17 66.75 -30.28
C LEU A 7 -16.43 65.44 -29.52
N LEU A 8 -17.46 65.45 -28.67
CA LEU A 8 -18.10 64.25 -28.17
C LEU A 8 -18.82 63.55 -29.33
N ILE A 9 -18.57 62.27 -29.54
CA ILE A 9 -19.53 61.37 -30.17
C ILE A 9 -19.71 60.17 -29.24
N THR A 10 -20.86 60.17 -28.58
CA THR A 10 -21.43 59.07 -27.82
C THR A 10 -21.93 57.99 -28.78
N ALA A 11 -21.48 56.74 -28.61
CA ALA A 11 -22.14 55.57 -29.15
C ALA A 11 -22.15 54.45 -28.08
N PRO A 12 -23.31 53.99 -27.59
CA PRO A 12 -23.39 52.87 -26.69
C PRO A 12 -23.40 51.57 -27.51
N LEU A 13 -22.26 50.88 -27.59
CA LEU A 13 -22.26 49.46 -27.95
C LEU A 13 -22.61 48.67 -26.69
N ALA A 14 -23.86 48.21 -26.64
CA ALA A 14 -24.34 47.23 -25.70
C ALA A 14 -23.53 45.93 -25.89
N CYS A 15 -22.53 45.73 -25.03
CA CYS A 15 -21.90 44.42 -24.86
C CYS A 15 -22.84 43.60 -23.98
N SER A 16 -23.58 42.70 -24.61
CA SER A 16 -24.31 41.61 -23.96
C SER A 16 -23.33 40.79 -23.11
N LEU A 17 -23.29 41.06 -21.81
CA LEU A 17 -22.67 40.19 -20.82
C LEU A 17 -23.54 38.92 -20.72
N CYS A 18 -23.23 37.93 -21.54
CA CYS A 18 -23.59 36.55 -21.24
C CYS A 18 -22.76 36.12 -20.03
N PHE A 19 -23.24 36.40 -18.82
CA PHE A 19 -22.85 35.62 -17.66
C PHE A 19 -23.42 34.21 -17.85
N ALA A 20 -22.64 33.33 -18.46
CA ALA A 20 -22.77 31.92 -18.17
C ALA A 20 -22.47 31.80 -16.67
N ALA A 21 -23.53 31.55 -15.88
CA ALA A 21 -23.36 31.17 -14.49
C ALA A 21 -22.31 30.05 -14.45
N PRO A 22 -21.31 30.09 -13.55
CA PRO A 22 -20.54 28.90 -13.28
C PRO A 22 -21.56 27.90 -12.76
N THR A 23 -21.89 26.91 -13.59
CA THR A 23 -22.44 25.66 -13.10
C THR A 23 -21.44 25.20 -12.07
N THR A 24 -21.77 25.41 -10.80
CA THR A 24 -21.18 24.67 -9.70
C THR A 24 -21.50 23.23 -10.01
N ALA A 25 -20.59 22.58 -10.74
CA ALA A 25 -20.49 21.15 -10.76
C ALA A 25 -20.27 20.80 -9.30
N GLN A 26 -21.38 20.44 -8.65
CA GLN A 26 -21.39 19.80 -7.35
C GLN A 26 -20.77 18.44 -7.61
N GLY A 27 -19.44 18.44 -7.72
CA GLY A 27 -18.62 17.26 -7.91
C GLY A 27 -18.96 16.37 -6.75
N ASN A 28 -19.62 15.26 -7.08
CA ASN A 28 -20.05 14.28 -6.11
C ASN A 28 -18.81 13.95 -5.26
N ALA A 29 -18.92 14.01 -3.93
CA ALA A 29 -17.79 13.70 -3.05
C ALA A 29 -17.22 12.30 -3.38
N ASP A 30 -18.06 11.42 -3.92
CA ASP A 30 -17.70 10.12 -4.45
C ASP A 30 -16.78 10.20 -5.70
N ASP A 31 -17.00 11.15 -6.61
CA ASP A 31 -16.13 11.35 -7.76
C ASP A 31 -14.78 11.96 -7.36
N ILE A 32 -14.76 12.84 -6.34
CA ILE A 32 -13.51 13.38 -5.79
C ILE A 32 -12.74 12.27 -5.04
N ASN A 33 -13.42 11.43 -4.25
CA ASN A 33 -12.81 10.27 -3.58
C ASN A 33 -12.28 9.22 -4.58
N ARG A 34 -12.97 9.05 -5.72
CA ARG A 34 -12.53 8.17 -6.81
C ARG A 34 -11.31 8.71 -7.54
N VAL A 35 -11.20 10.02 -7.74
CA VAL A 35 -10.03 10.69 -8.35
C VAL A 35 -8.83 10.74 -7.39
N LEU A 36 -9.07 10.86 -6.08
CA LEU A 36 -8.02 10.89 -5.06
C LEU A 36 -7.49 9.50 -4.64
N ASN A 37 -8.02 8.41 -5.21
CA ASN A 37 -7.59 7.05 -4.88
C ASN A 37 -7.66 6.77 -3.36
N VAL A 38 -8.63 7.37 -2.67
CA VAL A 38 -8.85 7.16 -1.23
C VAL A 38 -9.50 5.79 -1.06
N ARG A 39 -8.66 4.76 -1.04
CA ARG A 39 -9.08 3.41 -0.64
C ARG A 39 -9.60 3.45 0.78
N ASP A 40 -10.68 2.71 1.03
CA ASP A 40 -11.27 2.59 2.36
C ASP A 40 -10.19 2.13 3.36
N ALA A 41 -10.11 2.80 4.52
CA ALA A 41 -9.22 2.42 5.61
C ALA A 41 -9.38 0.94 5.99
N ALA A 42 -10.59 0.39 5.80
CA ALA A 42 -10.87 -1.02 5.98
C ALA A 42 -9.98 -1.89 5.09
N GLU A 43 -9.59 -1.49 3.88
CA GLU A 43 -8.75 -2.28 2.95
C GLU A 43 -7.38 -2.62 3.53
N TYR A 44 -6.84 -1.72 4.35
CA TYR A 44 -5.52 -1.83 4.98
C TYR A 44 -5.53 -2.44 6.39
N THR A 45 -6.70 -2.91 6.82
CA THR A 45 -6.89 -3.63 8.08
C THR A 45 -7.09 -5.12 7.81
N TYR A 46 -6.37 -5.95 8.56
CA TYR A 46 -6.36 -7.42 8.42
C TYR A 46 -6.61 -8.06 9.78
N PRO A 47 -7.76 -8.70 10.00
CA PRO A 47 -8.02 -9.41 11.25
C PRO A 47 -7.05 -10.58 11.41
N THR A 48 -6.53 -10.78 12.62
CA THR A 48 -5.71 -11.93 13.04
C THR A 48 -6.23 -12.46 14.37
N LYS A 49 -5.79 -13.64 14.81
CA LYS A 49 -6.13 -14.14 16.16
C LYS A 49 -5.62 -13.26 17.31
N PHE A 50 -4.65 -12.39 17.03
CA PHE A 50 -4.11 -11.44 18.00
C PHE A 50 -4.76 -10.06 17.90
N GLY A 51 -5.77 -9.91 17.05
CA GLY A 51 -6.48 -8.66 16.77
C GLY A 51 -6.11 -8.06 15.42
N ASP A 52 -6.32 -6.75 15.26
CA ASP A 52 -6.27 -6.09 13.96
C ASP A 52 -4.85 -5.66 13.59
N LEU A 53 -4.34 -6.21 12.50
CA LEU A 53 -3.14 -5.73 11.83
C LEU A 53 -3.50 -4.58 10.89
N LYS A 54 -2.78 -3.46 10.97
CA LYS A 54 -3.03 -2.26 10.15
C LYS A 54 -1.75 -1.74 9.53
N PHE A 55 -1.81 -1.41 8.25
CA PHE A 55 -0.79 -0.62 7.56
C PHE A 55 -1.08 0.85 7.79
N VAL A 56 -0.11 1.60 8.31
CA VAL A 56 -0.28 2.96 8.81
C VAL A 56 0.76 3.88 8.16
N ARG A 57 0.27 4.97 7.57
CA ARG A 57 1.08 6.03 6.95
C ARG A 57 1.80 6.87 8.01
N ALA A 58 2.68 7.75 7.55
CA ALA A 58 3.42 8.70 8.40
C ALA A 58 2.50 9.60 9.26
N ASP A 59 1.32 9.94 8.74
CA ASP A 59 0.31 10.78 9.41
C ASP A 59 -0.57 10.03 10.41
N GLY A 60 -0.35 8.72 10.62
CA GLY A 60 -1.12 7.88 11.52
C GLY A 60 -2.41 7.32 10.92
N THR A 61 -2.75 7.65 9.66
CA THR A 61 -3.93 7.11 9.00
C THR A 61 -3.68 5.72 8.40
N PRO A 62 -4.68 4.83 8.35
CA PRO A 62 -4.55 3.56 7.65
C PRO A 62 -4.31 3.77 6.16
N GLY A 63 -3.31 3.10 5.62
CA GLY A 63 -3.04 3.09 4.20
C GLY A 63 -1.61 2.87 3.79
N GLU A 64 -1.43 2.85 2.47
CA GLU A 64 -0.12 2.74 1.82
C GLU A 64 0.22 4.05 1.08
N PRO A 65 1.51 4.36 0.87
CA PRO A 65 2.68 3.64 1.40
C PRO A 65 2.78 3.78 2.92
N ALA A 66 2.90 2.66 3.64
CA ALA A 66 2.91 2.66 5.10
C ALA A 66 4.33 2.83 5.64
N GLU A 67 4.48 3.54 6.74
CA GLU A 67 5.74 3.57 7.50
C GLU A 67 5.73 2.55 8.64
N ASN A 68 4.53 2.17 9.09
CA ASN A 68 4.34 1.27 10.22
C ASN A 68 3.29 0.21 9.88
N ILE A 69 3.52 -0.99 10.37
CA ILE A 69 2.47 -1.99 10.56
C ILE A 69 2.25 -2.09 12.06
N THR A 70 1.00 -1.90 12.49
CA THR A 70 0.59 -2.02 13.90
C THR A 70 -0.28 -3.24 14.11
N LEU A 71 -0.24 -3.82 15.30
CA LEU A 71 -1.14 -4.87 15.75
C LEU A 71 -1.86 -4.38 17.02
N ASN A 72 -3.18 -4.21 16.96
CA ASN A 72 -3.97 -3.56 18.02
C ASN A 72 -3.44 -2.19 18.45
N GLY A 73 -2.90 -1.42 17.50
CA GLY A 73 -2.32 -0.09 17.75
C GLY A 73 -0.86 -0.11 18.20
N GLU A 74 -0.32 -1.26 18.59
CA GLU A 74 1.10 -1.39 18.95
C GLU A 74 1.97 -1.59 17.70
N PRO A 75 3.12 -0.89 17.58
CA PRO A 75 4.04 -1.08 16.45
C PRO A 75 4.55 -2.52 16.37
N LEU A 76 4.40 -3.15 15.20
CA LEU A 76 4.89 -4.49 14.90
C LEU A 76 6.13 -4.43 13.99
N LEU A 77 6.04 -3.66 12.89
CA LEU A 77 7.14 -3.43 11.95
C LEU A 77 7.17 -1.95 11.56
N SER A 78 8.35 -1.35 11.46
CA SER A 78 8.51 0.04 11.03
C SER A 78 9.63 0.18 10.00
N THR A 79 9.42 1.02 9.00
CA THR A 79 10.44 1.49 8.05
C THR A 79 10.68 2.98 8.17
N LYS A 80 10.16 3.63 9.23
CA LYS A 80 10.29 5.08 9.42
C LYS A 80 11.76 5.51 9.37
N GLY A 81 12.09 6.37 8.41
CA GLY A 81 13.45 6.88 8.19
C GLY A 81 14.45 5.85 7.66
N GLN A 82 14.04 4.63 7.33
CA GLN A 82 14.92 3.65 6.70
C GLN A 82 15.14 4.00 5.23
N ILE A 83 16.39 3.88 4.80
CA ILE A 83 16.80 4.08 3.41
C ILE A 83 17.38 2.79 2.83
N ASP A 84 17.19 2.58 1.54
CA ASP A 84 17.89 1.53 0.79
C ASP A 84 19.36 1.91 0.56
N LYS A 85 20.10 0.99 -0.07
CA LYS A 85 21.52 1.21 -0.42
C LYS A 85 21.73 2.27 -1.52
N GLN A 86 20.65 2.77 -2.11
CA GLN A 86 20.62 3.82 -3.13
C GLN A 86 20.22 5.18 -2.54
N GLY A 87 19.86 5.22 -1.25
CA GLY A 87 19.46 6.43 -0.54
C GLY A 87 17.97 6.77 -0.64
N GLY A 88 17.13 5.90 -1.20
CA GLY A 88 15.69 6.11 -1.25
C GLY A 88 14.98 5.61 0.02
N LEU A 89 13.88 6.25 0.40
CA LEU A 89 13.09 5.89 1.58
C LEU A 89 12.29 4.62 1.37
N LEU A 90 12.30 3.72 2.37
CA LEU A 90 11.56 2.46 2.34
C LEU A 90 10.18 2.56 3.00
N PHE A 91 9.20 1.92 2.36
CA PHE A 91 7.82 1.83 2.80
C PHE A 91 7.34 0.38 2.85
N LEU A 92 6.36 0.13 3.71
CA LEU A 92 5.66 -1.12 3.86
C LEU A 92 4.43 -1.13 2.94
N MET A 93 4.28 -2.19 2.18
CA MET A 93 3.19 -2.39 1.25
C MET A 93 2.65 -3.81 1.41
N SER A 94 1.35 -3.96 1.35
CA SER A 94 0.70 -5.24 1.18
C SER A 94 0.74 -5.60 -0.30
N GLU A 95 1.02 -6.86 -0.62
CA GLU A 95 0.80 -7.30 -1.99
C GLU A 95 -0.72 -7.35 -2.24
N SER A 96 -1.17 -6.41 -3.06
CA SER A 96 -2.56 -6.11 -3.35
C SER A 96 -3.36 -7.37 -3.75
N GLN A 97 -4.24 -7.80 -2.84
CA GLN A 97 -5.45 -8.58 -3.08
C GLN A 97 -5.36 -10.04 -3.56
N THR A 98 -4.20 -10.59 -3.91
CA THR A 98 -4.12 -12.01 -4.28
C THR A 98 -4.32 -12.93 -3.05
N THR A 99 -4.97 -14.08 -3.26
CA THR A 99 -5.11 -15.12 -2.22
C THR A 99 -3.80 -15.85 -1.93
N SER A 100 -2.80 -15.71 -2.80
CA SER A 100 -1.50 -16.37 -2.63
C SER A 100 -0.57 -15.64 -1.67
N SER A 101 -0.66 -14.31 -1.51
CA SER A 101 0.19 -13.54 -0.58
C SER A 101 -0.21 -13.68 0.89
N ARG A 102 -1.40 -14.25 1.15
CA ARG A 102 -1.95 -14.43 2.50
C ARG A 102 -2.51 -15.81 2.69
N GLU A 103 -2.17 -16.43 3.80
CA GLU A 103 -2.92 -17.57 4.29
C GLU A 103 -4.06 -17.07 5.18
N LYS A 104 -5.27 -17.59 4.94
CA LYS A 104 -6.50 -17.14 5.60
C LYS A 104 -7.28 -18.32 6.15
N LEU A 105 -7.96 -18.12 7.27
CA LEU A 105 -8.98 -19.07 7.71
C LEU A 105 -10.25 -18.91 6.85
N PRO A 106 -10.95 -20.03 6.54
CA PRO A 106 -12.26 -19.96 5.92
C PRO A 106 -13.20 -19.09 6.76
N ARG A 107 -14.04 -18.28 6.09
CA ARG A 107 -15.13 -17.60 6.78
C ARG A 107 -16.07 -18.64 7.39
N ARG A 108 -16.50 -18.41 8.62
CA ARG A 108 -17.60 -19.19 9.21
C ARG A 108 -18.93 -18.76 8.60
N ALA A 109 -19.92 -19.65 8.57
CA ALA A 109 -21.27 -19.29 8.12
C ALA A 109 -21.82 -18.12 8.96
N GLY A 110 -22.34 -17.09 8.31
CA GLY A 110 -22.87 -15.88 8.96
C GLY A 110 -21.82 -14.86 9.41
N GLN A 111 -20.52 -15.10 9.16
CA GLN A 111 -19.47 -14.14 9.52
C GLN A 111 -19.45 -12.94 8.56
N ALA A 112 -19.82 -11.77 9.07
CA ALA A 112 -19.63 -10.49 8.39
C ALA A 112 -18.14 -10.05 8.45
N GLY A 113 -17.66 -9.31 7.44
CA GLY A 113 -16.30 -8.75 7.42
C GLY A 113 -15.22 -9.63 6.77
N LYS A 114 -13.94 -9.31 7.00
CA LYS A 114 -12.80 -9.99 6.36
C LYS A 114 -12.48 -11.35 7.00
N THR A 115 -11.93 -12.27 6.21
CA THR A 115 -11.34 -13.52 6.71
C THR A 115 -10.16 -13.23 7.63
N GLU A 116 -10.01 -14.02 8.68
CA GLU A 116 -8.83 -13.98 9.54
C GLU A 116 -7.57 -14.35 8.74
N THR A 117 -6.53 -13.56 8.86
CA THR A 117 -5.21 -13.77 8.26
C THR A 117 -4.31 -14.47 9.26
N ILE A 118 -3.69 -15.58 8.84
CA ILE A 118 -2.78 -16.37 9.70
C ILE A 118 -1.31 -16.22 9.29
N ARG A 119 -1.04 -15.97 8.00
CA ARG A 119 0.29 -15.58 7.49
C ARG A 119 0.14 -14.57 6.36
N MET A 120 1.10 -13.66 6.22
CA MET A 120 1.09 -12.62 5.19
C MET A 120 2.51 -12.29 4.72
N ILE A 121 2.66 -12.10 3.41
CA ILE A 121 3.85 -11.46 2.84
C ILE A 121 3.68 -9.95 2.87
N VAL A 122 4.69 -9.27 3.40
CA VAL A 122 4.84 -7.82 3.38
C VAL A 122 5.96 -7.47 2.40
N LEU A 123 5.69 -6.49 1.54
CA LEU A 123 6.66 -5.92 0.62
C LEU A 123 7.26 -4.68 1.24
N ILE A 124 8.57 -4.54 1.11
CA ILE A 124 9.35 -3.42 1.65
C ILE A 124 10.08 -2.77 0.49
N GLY A 125 9.77 -1.52 0.18
CA GLY A 125 10.27 -0.89 -1.04
C GLY A 125 9.78 0.53 -1.25
N GLN A 126 9.81 0.99 -2.51
CA GLN A 126 9.52 2.38 -2.88
C GLN A 126 8.61 2.41 -4.09
N GLY A 127 7.47 3.10 -4.00
CA GLY A 127 6.48 3.11 -5.08
C GLY A 127 6.06 1.70 -5.47
N THR A 128 6.33 1.29 -6.71
CA THR A 128 6.04 -0.07 -7.19
C THR A 128 7.25 -1.03 -7.10
N CYS A 129 8.39 -0.54 -6.61
CA CYS A 129 9.65 -1.27 -6.55
C CYS A 129 9.83 -1.93 -5.18
N THR A 130 9.60 -3.23 -5.07
CA THR A 130 9.93 -3.98 -3.85
C THR A 130 11.44 -4.20 -3.79
N LYS A 131 12.07 -3.95 -2.64
CA LYS A 131 13.50 -4.22 -2.40
C LYS A 131 13.71 -5.47 -1.56
N LYS A 132 12.81 -5.67 -0.58
CA LYS A 132 12.84 -6.79 0.36
C LYS A 132 11.42 -7.27 0.64
N LEU A 133 11.32 -8.48 1.15
CA LEU A 133 10.08 -9.06 1.66
C LEU A 133 10.25 -9.45 3.12
N ALA A 134 9.14 -9.55 3.84
CA ALA A 134 9.08 -10.15 5.16
C ALA A 134 7.81 -11.00 5.29
N VAL A 135 7.85 -12.03 6.13
CA VAL A 135 6.67 -12.82 6.51
C VAL A 135 6.19 -12.34 7.87
N LEU A 136 4.91 -11.99 7.95
CA LEU A 136 4.18 -11.89 9.22
C LEU A 136 3.48 -13.23 9.48
N ASP A 137 3.73 -13.83 10.64
CA ASP A 137 3.21 -15.13 11.03
C ASP A 137 2.46 -15.04 12.36
N PHE A 138 1.18 -15.43 12.32
CA PHE A 138 0.27 -15.43 13.46
C PHE A 138 -0.13 -16.85 13.89
N THR A 139 0.57 -17.88 13.44
CA THR A 139 0.25 -19.29 13.76
C THR A 139 0.72 -19.69 15.16
N GLY A 140 1.80 -19.09 15.67
CA GLY A 140 2.41 -19.40 16.97
C GLY A 140 1.67 -18.84 18.20
N ALA A 141 2.29 -18.92 19.38
CA ALA A 141 1.73 -18.37 20.62
C ALA A 141 1.80 -16.83 20.69
N LYS A 142 2.67 -16.22 19.87
CA LYS A 142 2.84 -14.78 19.71
C LYS A 142 2.97 -14.45 18.22
N PRO A 143 2.64 -13.21 17.80
CA PRO A 143 2.98 -12.72 16.47
C PRO A 143 4.48 -12.84 16.22
N PHE A 144 4.84 -13.19 15.00
CA PHE A 144 6.23 -13.31 14.57
C PHE A 144 6.46 -12.59 13.24
N ILE A 145 7.67 -12.05 13.07
CA ILE A 145 8.12 -11.37 11.85
C ILE A 145 9.42 -12.03 11.43
N SER A 146 9.50 -12.53 10.20
CA SER A 146 10.75 -13.09 9.70
C SER A 146 11.83 -12.02 9.58
N GLU A 147 13.08 -12.47 9.43
CA GLU A 147 14.10 -11.61 8.83
C GLU A 147 13.63 -11.11 7.45
N GLN A 148 14.14 -9.94 7.04
CA GLN A 148 13.86 -9.41 5.71
C GLN A 148 14.73 -10.15 4.69
N PHE A 149 14.16 -10.50 3.54
CA PHE A 149 14.85 -11.30 2.52
C PHE A 149 14.61 -10.77 1.09
N GLY A 150 15.52 -11.13 0.18
CA GLY A 150 15.54 -10.71 -1.21
C GLY A 150 16.81 -11.20 -1.93
N ASN A 151 16.76 -11.35 -3.26
CA ASN A 151 17.88 -11.91 -4.04
C ASN A 151 18.83 -10.83 -4.57
N ASP A 152 18.63 -9.58 -4.16
CA ASP A 152 19.52 -8.47 -4.48
C ASP A 152 20.01 -7.81 -3.21
N GLN A 153 21.18 -8.27 -2.74
CA GLN A 153 21.82 -7.70 -1.57
C GLN A 153 22.23 -6.24 -1.77
N GLN A 154 22.37 -5.77 -3.01
CA GLN A 154 22.69 -4.39 -3.30
C GLN A 154 21.44 -3.53 -3.44
N GLU A 155 20.23 -4.10 -3.40
CA GLU A 155 18.95 -3.38 -3.50
C GLU A 155 18.80 -2.56 -4.80
N ARG A 156 19.53 -2.90 -5.86
CA ARG A 156 19.52 -2.17 -7.14
C ARG A 156 18.28 -2.49 -7.99
N THR A 157 17.81 -3.73 -7.92
CA THR A 157 16.73 -4.28 -8.73
C THR A 157 15.42 -4.30 -7.95
N CYS A 158 14.31 -4.24 -8.68
CA CYS A 158 12.98 -4.39 -8.10
C CYS A 158 12.61 -5.87 -8.08
N LEU A 159 12.26 -6.36 -6.90
CA LEU A 159 11.67 -7.67 -6.70
C LEU A 159 10.19 -7.60 -7.08
N THR A 160 9.68 -8.67 -7.67
CA THR A 160 8.25 -8.84 -7.90
C THR A 160 7.83 -10.13 -7.23
N PHE A 161 6.95 -10.03 -6.25
CA PHE A 161 6.32 -11.20 -5.65
C PHE A 161 5.42 -11.88 -6.69
N LYS A 162 5.46 -13.22 -6.76
CA LYS A 162 4.61 -13.99 -7.68
C LYS A 162 3.53 -14.74 -6.92
N LYS A 163 3.92 -15.53 -5.91
CA LYS A 163 3.00 -16.34 -5.10
C LYS A 163 3.67 -16.83 -3.82
N ALA A 164 2.85 -17.16 -2.83
CA ALA A 164 3.26 -18.02 -1.74
C ALA A 164 2.36 -19.26 -1.69
N LYS A 165 2.96 -20.39 -1.36
CA LYS A 165 2.30 -21.66 -1.10
C LYS A 165 2.52 -21.98 0.38
N TRP A 166 1.47 -21.77 1.15
CA TRP A 166 1.49 -21.92 2.59
C TRP A 166 1.38 -23.38 3.01
N GLY A 167 2.37 -23.88 3.74
CA GLY A 167 2.38 -25.24 4.26
C GLY A 167 2.54 -25.26 5.78
N LYS A 168 2.25 -26.41 6.40
CA LYS A 168 2.27 -26.55 7.87
C LYS A 168 3.69 -26.52 8.46
N LYS A 169 4.66 -27.07 7.75
CA LYS A 169 6.08 -27.11 8.18
C LYS A 169 6.88 -26.02 7.48
N GLU A 170 6.70 -25.93 6.18
CA GLU A 170 7.43 -25.02 5.29
C GLU A 170 6.44 -24.34 4.36
N SER A 171 6.75 -23.11 3.98
CA SER A 171 6.02 -22.36 2.94
C SER A 171 6.99 -21.91 1.87
N GLU A 172 6.56 -22.05 0.61
CA GLU A 172 7.34 -21.62 -0.55
C GLU A 172 6.91 -20.22 -0.96
N ILE A 173 7.87 -19.32 -1.18
CA ILE A 173 7.64 -17.93 -1.59
C ILE A 173 8.41 -17.71 -2.89
N THR A 174 7.70 -17.55 -3.99
CA THR A 174 8.28 -17.45 -5.33
C THR A 174 8.22 -16.01 -5.83
N LEU A 175 9.32 -15.53 -6.38
CA LEU A 175 9.42 -14.26 -7.09
C LEU A 175 9.20 -14.46 -8.59
N SER A 176 8.83 -13.41 -9.31
CA SER A 176 8.62 -13.48 -10.76
C SER A 176 9.89 -13.83 -11.55
N SER A 177 11.07 -13.61 -10.97
CA SER A 177 12.36 -14.03 -11.52
C SER A 177 12.60 -15.54 -11.49
N GLY A 178 11.73 -16.32 -10.83
CA GLY A 178 11.91 -17.77 -10.60
C GLY A 178 12.61 -18.09 -9.27
N ALA A 179 13.25 -17.11 -8.63
CA ALA A 179 13.83 -17.28 -7.30
C ALA A 179 12.75 -17.69 -6.27
N THR A 180 13.02 -18.74 -5.50
CA THR A 180 12.10 -19.26 -4.48
C THR A 180 12.77 -19.29 -3.10
N TYR A 181 12.03 -18.89 -2.07
CA TYR A 181 12.45 -18.95 -0.68
C TYR A 181 11.60 -19.95 0.08
N ILE A 182 12.20 -20.60 1.06
CA ILE A 182 11.49 -21.45 2.01
C ILE A 182 11.42 -20.74 3.36
N TYR A 183 10.20 -20.53 3.82
CA TYR A 183 9.88 -20.08 5.16
C TYR A 183 9.56 -21.31 6.03
N GLU A 184 10.46 -21.65 6.95
CA GLU A 184 10.21 -22.66 7.97
C GLU A 184 9.33 -22.05 9.07
N ALA A 185 8.30 -22.77 9.50
CA ALA A 185 7.46 -22.33 10.62
C ALA A 185 8.36 -22.06 11.85
N LYS A 186 8.19 -20.88 12.47
CA LYS A 186 9.04 -20.27 13.53
C LYS A 186 10.23 -19.43 13.04
N GLY A 187 10.31 -19.11 11.76
CA GLY A 187 10.88 -17.83 11.37
C GLY A 187 12.13 -17.82 10.51
N LYS A 188 12.69 -19.00 10.22
CA LYS A 188 13.89 -19.10 9.40
C LYS A 188 13.51 -18.97 7.93
N ILE A 189 14.23 -18.10 7.22
CA ILE A 189 14.17 -18.01 5.76
C ILE A 189 15.40 -18.74 5.19
N SER A 190 15.20 -19.49 4.12
CA SER A 190 16.30 -20.07 3.34
C SER A 190 16.09 -19.85 1.84
N GLY A 191 17.19 -19.78 1.10
CA GLY A 191 17.24 -19.46 -0.32
C GLY A 191 18.04 -18.19 -0.63
N PRO A 192 17.92 -17.63 -1.85
CA PRO A 192 17.03 -18.09 -2.91
C PRO A 192 17.47 -19.44 -3.50
N PHE A 193 16.50 -20.28 -3.83
CA PHE A 193 16.65 -21.48 -4.63
C PHE A 193 16.17 -21.20 -6.07
N ALA A 194 16.82 -21.80 -7.04
CA ALA A 194 16.33 -21.89 -8.41
C ALA A 194 15.70 -23.28 -8.58
N PHE A 195 14.38 -23.34 -8.73
CA PHE A 195 13.69 -24.56 -9.12
C PHE A 195 13.35 -24.41 -10.61
N GLU A 196 13.92 -25.28 -11.43
CA GLU A 196 13.66 -25.36 -12.88
C GLU A 196 12.21 -25.75 -13.19
#